data_AF-A0A3C0UI10-F1
#
_entry.id   AF-A0A3C0UI10-F1
#
_cell.length_a   1.000
_cell.length_b   1.000
_cell.length_c   1.000
_cell.angle_alpha   90.00
_cell.angle_beta   90.00
_cell.angle_gamma   90.00
#
_symmetry.space_group_name_H-M   'P 1'
#
loop_
_entity.id
_entity.type
_entity.pdbx_description
1 polymer ?
#
loop_
_entity_poly.entity_id
_entity_poly.type
_entity_poly.pdbx_seq_one_letter_code
_entity_poly.pdbx_strand_id
1 'polypeptide(L)'
;ALRRKLNEFEQKGNTLTAKEKGLHTIVEIALEMNLRGYVLHKVDLYQSDATKFLIVDNGLLPPLASLQGLGDTAAHNIVQARKGREFLSVEDLRNRSRISKTVIEILKEHGCLNQLPEDDQIMLFA
;
A
#
# COMPACT_ATOMS: atom_id res chain seq x y z
N ALA A 1 3.53 -7.62 16.74
CA ALA A 1 3.33 -6.15 16.60
C ALA A 1 1.95 -5.70 17.09
N LEU A 2 0.85 -6.22 16.54
CA LEU A 2 -0.52 -5.76 16.86
C LEU A 2 -0.90 -5.86 18.35
N ARG A 3 -0.64 -7.00 19.02
CA ARG A 3 -0.88 -7.14 20.48
C ARG A 3 -0.18 -6.09 21.33
N ARG A 4 1.07 -5.74 20.97
CA ARG A 4 1.81 -4.69 21.68
C ARG A 4 1.14 -3.33 21.51
N LYS A 5 0.69 -3.01 20.30
CA LYS A 5 -0.04 -1.77 20.01
C LYS A 5 -1.38 -1.70 20.75
N LEU A 6 -2.08 -2.82 20.86
CA LEU A 6 -3.33 -2.90 21.62
C LEU A 6 -3.09 -2.62 23.11
N ASN A 7 -2.07 -3.27 23.71
CA ASN A 7 -1.69 -3.02 25.10
C ASN A 7 -1.32 -1.54 25.36
N GLU A 8 -0.65 -0.87 24.40
CA GLU A 8 -0.36 0.57 24.52
C GLU A 8 -1.63 1.42 24.58
N PHE A 9 -2.66 1.07 23.81
CA PHE A 9 -3.95 1.76 23.84
C PHE A 9 -4.72 1.47 25.13
N GLU A 10 -4.72 0.22 25.59
CA GLU A 10 -5.33 -0.17 26.87
C GLU A 10 -4.72 0.58 28.05
N GLN A 11 -3.39 0.71 28.08
CA GLN A 11 -2.68 1.49 29.11
C GLN A 11 -3.06 2.97 29.12
N LYS A 12 -3.38 3.54 27.95
CA LYS A 12 -3.87 4.92 27.85
C LYS A 12 -5.32 5.07 28.31
N GLY A 13 -6.13 4.02 28.20
CA GLY A 13 -7.52 4.00 28.65
C GLY A 13 -8.33 5.23 28.17
N ASN A 14 -8.86 6.00 29.11
CA ASN A 14 -9.70 7.17 28.82
C ASN A 14 -8.95 8.36 28.19
N THR A 15 -7.61 8.33 28.13
CA THR A 15 -6.80 9.40 27.53
C THR A 15 -6.63 9.30 26.01
N LEU A 16 -7.19 8.26 25.38
CA LEU A 16 -7.16 8.08 23.94
C LEU A 16 -7.89 9.22 23.21
N THR A 17 -7.21 9.80 22.23
CA THR A 17 -7.83 10.73 21.27
C THR A 17 -8.86 10.03 20.39
N ALA A 18 -9.77 10.77 19.77
CA ALA A 18 -10.76 10.19 18.84
C ALA A 18 -10.12 9.40 17.69
N LYS A 19 -8.99 9.90 17.17
CA LYS A 19 -8.20 9.21 16.13
C LYS A 19 -7.61 7.89 16.64
N GLU A 20 -7.09 7.88 17.85
CA GLU A 20 -6.53 6.66 18.47
C GLU A 20 -7.62 5.63 18.80
N LYS A 21 -8.81 6.06 19.24
CA LYS A 21 -9.97 5.16 19.44
C LYS A 21 -10.38 4.47 18.13
N GLY A 22 -10.44 5.22 17.03
CA GLY A 22 -10.69 4.63 15.71
C GLY A 22 -9.60 3.62 15.31
N LEU A 23 -8.33 3.94 15.55
CA LEU A 23 -7.22 3.04 15.28
C LEU A 23 -7.23 1.81 16.19
N HIS A 24 -7.64 1.93 17.45
CA HIS A 24 -7.80 0.82 18.39
C HIS A 24 -8.76 -0.23 17.81
N THR A 25 -9.95 0.19 17.38
CA THR A 25 -10.94 -0.71 16.76
C THR A 25 -10.39 -1.41 15.51
N ILE A 26 -9.65 -0.69 14.67
CA ILE A 26 -9.02 -1.29 13.48
C ILE A 26 -7.97 -2.33 13.87
N VAL A 27 -7.14 -2.06 14.89
CA VAL A 27 -6.11 -2.99 15.38
C VAL A 27 -6.74 -4.24 16.00
N GLU A 28 -7.87 -4.12 16.70
CA GLU A 28 -8.64 -5.26 17.23
C GLU A 28 -9.11 -6.18 16.10
N ILE A 29 -9.73 -5.62 15.06
CA ILE A 29 -10.22 -6.38 13.91
C ILE A 29 -9.05 -7.05 13.17
N ALA A 30 -7.95 -6.31 12.94
CA ALA A 30 -6.76 -6.85 12.30
C ALA A 30 -6.13 -7.99 13.12
N LEU A 31 -6.14 -7.90 14.45
CA LEU A 31 -5.68 -8.98 15.32
C LEU A 31 -6.60 -10.20 15.24
N GLU A 32 -7.91 -10.00 15.30
CA GLU A 32 -8.89 -11.09 15.18
C GLU A 32 -8.72 -11.84 13.85
N MET A 33 -8.57 -11.10 12.75
CA MET A 33 -8.34 -11.65 11.42
C MET A 33 -7.09 -12.54 11.39
N ASN A 34 -5.97 -12.08 11.97
CA ASN A 34 -4.75 -12.90 12.11
C ASN A 34 -4.97 -14.17 12.96
N LEU A 35 -5.73 -14.06 14.06
CA LEU A 35 -6.02 -15.21 14.94
C LEU A 35 -6.92 -16.25 14.27
N ARG A 36 -7.76 -15.83 13.31
CA ARG A 36 -8.58 -16.72 12.47
C ARG A 36 -7.80 -17.34 11.30
N GLY A 37 -6.52 -17.02 11.15
CA GLY A 37 -5.65 -17.54 10.08
C GLY A 37 -5.70 -16.75 8.78
N TYR A 38 -6.31 -15.56 8.79
CA TYR A 38 -6.31 -14.66 7.64
C TYR A 38 -5.16 -13.65 7.70
N VAL A 39 -4.64 -13.25 6.54
CA VAL A 39 -3.49 -12.34 6.44
C VAL A 39 -3.81 -11.04 5.70
N LEU A 40 -3.06 -9.98 5.99
CA LEU A 40 -2.99 -8.80 5.13
C LEU A 40 -1.73 -8.92 4.27
N HIS A 41 -1.94 -9.00 2.96
CA HIS A 41 -0.84 -8.99 2.00
C HIS A 41 -0.20 -7.60 1.92
N LYS A 42 1.02 -7.53 1.40
CA LYS A 42 1.60 -6.23 1.04
C LYS A 42 0.88 -5.66 -0.17
N VAL A 43 0.72 -4.33 -0.20
CA VAL A 43 0.30 -3.62 -1.41
C VAL A 43 1.20 -4.01 -2.58
N ASP A 44 0.58 -4.27 -3.72
CA ASP A 44 1.22 -4.74 -4.96
C ASP A 44 0.87 -3.77 -6.11
N LEU A 45 1.88 -3.35 -6.86
CA LEU A 45 1.74 -2.36 -7.93
C LEU A 45 0.76 -2.80 -9.04
N TYR A 46 0.64 -4.10 -9.30
CA TYR A 46 -0.11 -4.67 -10.40
C TYR A 46 -1.41 -5.35 -9.96
N GLN A 47 -1.45 -5.87 -8.74
CA GLN A 47 -2.60 -6.62 -8.23
C GLN A 47 -3.52 -5.76 -7.35
N SER A 48 -2.99 -4.84 -6.55
CA SER A 48 -3.82 -4.02 -5.65
C SER A 48 -4.79 -3.14 -6.44
N ASP A 49 -6.03 -3.04 -5.97
CA ASP A 49 -6.99 -2.05 -6.47
C ASP A 49 -6.58 -0.63 -6.06
N ALA A 50 -7.23 0.38 -6.66
CA ALA A 50 -6.97 1.77 -6.29
C ALA A 50 -7.43 2.07 -4.86
N THR A 51 -8.64 1.64 -4.48
CA THR A 51 -9.29 2.04 -3.21
C THR A 51 -9.99 0.90 -2.47
N LYS A 52 -10.09 -0.29 -3.06
CA LYS A 52 -10.76 -1.45 -2.46
C LYS A 52 -9.78 -2.50 -1.95
N PHE A 53 -10.11 -3.09 -0.80
CA PHE A 53 -9.47 -4.35 -0.40
C PHE A 53 -10.00 -5.47 -1.30
N LEU A 54 -9.08 -6.29 -1.82
CA LEU A 54 -9.42 -7.48 -2.61
C LEU A 54 -9.21 -8.73 -1.76
N ILE A 55 -10.08 -9.73 -1.93
CA ILE A 55 -9.90 -11.05 -1.30
C ILE A 55 -8.93 -11.83 -2.17
N VAL A 56 -7.80 -12.26 -1.60
CA VAL A 56 -6.75 -13.02 -2.28
C VAL A 56 -6.25 -14.12 -1.35
N ASP A 57 -6.37 -15.37 -1.81
CA ASP A 57 -6.02 -16.58 -1.06
C ASP A 57 -6.70 -16.62 0.32
N ASN A 58 -5.92 -16.70 1.39
CA ASN A 58 -6.38 -16.66 2.77
C ASN A 58 -6.35 -15.25 3.37
N GLY A 59 -6.48 -14.19 2.57
CA GLY A 59 -6.24 -12.86 3.07
C GLY A 59 -6.87 -11.73 2.27
N LEU A 60 -6.48 -10.52 2.66
CA LEU A 60 -6.87 -9.29 2.00
C LEU A 60 -5.64 -8.64 1.38
N LEU A 61 -5.74 -8.28 0.12
CA LEU A 61 -4.79 -7.42 -0.57
C LEU A 61 -5.23 -5.96 -0.41
N PRO A 62 -4.45 -5.11 0.28
CA PRO A 62 -4.83 -3.72 0.49
C PRO A 62 -4.75 -2.91 -0.81
N PRO A 63 -5.56 -1.84 -0.94
CA PRO A 63 -5.49 -0.93 -2.07
C PRO A 63 -4.25 -0.05 -2.04
N LEU A 64 -3.89 0.52 -3.18
CA LEU A 64 -2.80 1.51 -3.29
C LEU A 64 -3.04 2.72 -2.37
N ALA A 65 -4.27 3.23 -2.31
CA ALA A 65 -4.63 4.39 -1.47
C ALA A 65 -4.53 4.14 0.05
N SER A 66 -4.28 2.90 0.48
CA SER A 66 -4.03 2.60 1.89
C SER A 66 -2.62 3.03 2.35
N LEU A 67 -1.70 3.29 1.41
CA LEU A 67 -0.37 3.80 1.72
C LEU A 67 -0.47 5.27 2.14
N GLN A 68 0.05 5.58 3.32
CA GLN A 68 -0.02 6.94 3.87
C GLN A 68 0.66 7.94 2.92
N GLY A 69 -0.09 8.96 2.49
CA GLY A 69 0.39 9.97 1.54
C GLY A 69 0.12 9.64 0.07
N LEU A 70 -0.39 8.45 -0.24
CA LEU A 70 -0.87 8.07 -1.57
C LEU A 70 -2.39 8.27 -1.63
N GLY A 71 -2.83 9.40 -2.19
CA GLY A 71 -4.26 9.71 -2.29
C GLY A 71 -4.98 8.95 -3.42
N ASP A 72 -6.31 8.89 -3.33
CA ASP A 72 -7.19 8.17 -4.26
C ASP A 72 -6.94 8.50 -5.73
N THR A 73 -6.70 9.77 -6.06
CA THR A 73 -6.41 10.20 -7.44
C THR A 73 -5.13 9.55 -7.98
N ALA A 74 -4.06 9.53 -7.18
CA ALA A 74 -2.79 8.91 -7.57
C ALA A 74 -2.97 7.39 -7.72
N ALA A 75 -3.68 6.75 -6.79
CA ALA A 75 -3.99 5.33 -6.86
C ALA A 75 -4.76 4.97 -8.13
N HIS A 76 -5.81 5.73 -8.47
CA HIS A 76 -6.57 5.52 -9.70
C HIS A 76 -5.71 5.73 -10.93
N ASN A 77 -4.88 6.77 -10.99
CA ASN A 77 -4.02 7.01 -12.14
C ASN A 77 -3.04 5.86 -12.37
N ILE A 78 -2.45 5.29 -11.31
CA ILE A 78 -1.57 4.11 -11.41
C ILE A 78 -2.35 2.92 -12.00
N VAL A 79 -3.54 2.62 -11.46
CA VAL A 79 -4.38 1.51 -11.94
C VAL A 79 -4.83 1.72 -13.38
N GLN A 80 -5.14 2.94 -13.81
CA GLN A 80 -5.46 3.20 -15.21
C GLN A 80 -4.23 3.08 -16.12
N ALA A 81 -3.09 3.63 -15.70
CA ALA A 81 -1.86 3.60 -16.49
C ALA A 81 -1.38 2.16 -16.73
N ARG A 82 -1.46 1.27 -15.73
CA ARG A 82 -0.99 -0.13 -15.84
C ARG A 82 -1.86 -1.01 -16.75
N LYS A 83 -3.10 -0.62 -17.06
CA LYS A 83 -3.99 -1.39 -17.97
C LYS A 83 -3.48 -1.46 -19.41
N GLY A 84 -2.71 -0.46 -19.85
CA GLY A 84 -2.19 -0.42 -21.22
C GLY A 84 -1.04 -1.41 -21.44
N ARG A 85 -0.03 -1.33 -20.58
CA ARG A 85 1.14 -2.22 -20.56
C ARG A 85 1.79 -2.19 -19.19
N GLU A 86 2.66 -3.14 -18.89
CA GLU A 86 3.51 -3.09 -17.69
C GLU A 86 4.40 -1.84 -17.70
N PHE A 87 4.81 -1.41 -16.51
CA PHE A 87 5.77 -0.32 -16.37
C PHE A 87 7.18 -0.87 -16.64
N LEU A 88 7.94 -0.15 -17.45
CA LEU A 88 9.32 -0.56 -17.79
C LEU A 88 10.33 -0.09 -16.74
N SER A 89 10.05 1.05 -16.11
CA SER A 89 10.91 1.69 -15.11
C SER A 89 10.09 2.54 -14.14
N VAL A 90 10.74 3.03 -13.09
CA VAL A 90 10.19 4.02 -12.16
C VAL A 90 9.85 5.33 -12.89
N GLU A 91 10.66 5.73 -13.87
CA GLU A 91 10.39 6.88 -14.72
C GLU A 91 9.14 6.68 -15.59
N ASP A 92 8.99 5.53 -16.26
CA ASP A 92 7.81 5.17 -17.06
C ASP A 92 6.53 5.18 -16.20
N LEU A 93 6.61 4.60 -14.99
CA LEU A 93 5.54 4.66 -14.00
C LEU A 93 5.15 6.10 -13.68
N ARG A 94 6.13 6.94 -13.32
CA ARG A 94 5.89 8.34 -12.94
C ARG A 94 5.25 9.14 -14.07
N ASN A 95 5.77 8.99 -15.29
CA ASN A 95 5.32 9.74 -16.46
C ASN A 95 3.91 9.32 -16.89
N ARG A 96 3.62 8.02 -16.94
CA ARG A 96 2.31 7.50 -17.38
C ARG A 96 1.21 7.66 -16.34
N SER A 97 1.52 7.48 -15.06
CA SER A 97 0.54 7.64 -13.98
C SER A 97 0.43 9.09 -13.46
N ARG A 98 1.32 10.00 -13.92
CA ARG A 98 1.32 11.42 -13.54
C ARG A 98 1.30 11.63 -12.02
N ILE A 99 2.05 10.80 -11.29
CA ILE A 99 2.17 10.86 -9.83
C ILE A 99 3.38 11.69 -9.40
N SER A 100 3.32 12.25 -8.19
CA SER A 100 4.40 13.06 -7.65
C SER A 100 5.60 12.22 -7.24
N LYS A 101 6.77 12.85 -7.09
CA LYS A 101 7.96 12.18 -6.55
C LYS A 101 7.69 11.59 -5.15
N THR A 102 6.93 12.29 -4.31
CA THR A 102 6.54 11.79 -2.99
C THR A 102 5.80 10.45 -3.06
N VAL A 103 4.90 10.28 -4.03
CA VAL A 103 4.20 9.00 -4.22
C VAL A 103 5.16 7.90 -4.67
N ILE A 104 6.13 8.23 -5.53
CA ILE A 104 7.19 7.29 -5.93
C ILE A 104 8.01 6.83 -4.71
N GLU A 105 8.43 7.76 -3.86
CA GLU A 105 9.18 7.40 -2.64
C GLU A 105 8.35 6.51 -1.72
N ILE A 106 7.05 6.81 -1.52
CA ILE A 106 6.14 5.96 -0.72
C ILE A 106 6.06 4.54 -1.29
N LEU A 107 5.90 4.39 -2.60
CA LEU A 107 5.86 3.09 -3.26
C LEU A 107 7.20 2.35 -3.15
N LYS A 108 8.31 3.07 -3.23
CA LYS A 108 9.67 2.53 -3.11
C LYS A 108 9.97 2.06 -1.68
N GLU A 109 9.68 2.89 -0.67
CA GLU A 109 9.84 2.56 0.75
C GLU A 109 8.99 1.34 1.16
N HIS A 110 7.77 1.23 0.61
CA HIS A 110 6.93 0.06 0.83
C HIS A 110 7.45 -1.21 0.13
N GLY A 111 8.24 -1.04 -0.94
CA GLY A 111 8.84 -2.10 -1.74
C GLY A 111 8.05 -2.49 -2.99
N CYS A 112 7.06 -1.69 -3.41
CA CYS A 112 6.27 -1.94 -4.62
C CYS A 112 7.11 -1.85 -5.90
N LEU A 113 8.23 -1.11 -5.88
CA LEU A 113 9.02 -0.79 -7.07
C LEU A 113 10.31 -1.61 -7.18
N ASN A 114 10.53 -2.59 -6.29
CA ASN A 114 11.81 -3.32 -6.20
C ASN A 114 12.21 -4.09 -7.47
N GLN A 115 11.25 -4.39 -8.35
CA GLN A 115 11.48 -5.10 -9.61
C GLN A 115 11.61 -4.16 -10.82
N LEU A 116 11.44 -2.84 -10.63
CA LEU A 116 11.54 -1.86 -11.70
C LEU A 116 12.94 -1.21 -11.69
N PRO A 117 13.61 -1.09 -12.84
CA PRO A 117 14.77 -0.22 -12.98
C PRO A 117 14.38 1.24 -12.77
N GLU A 118 15.35 2.10 -12.44
CA GLU A 118 15.09 3.52 -12.18
C GLU A 118 14.66 4.27 -13.47
N ASP A 119 15.29 3.96 -14.60
CA ASP A 119 15.06 4.62 -15.88
C ASP A 119 14.89 3.62 -17.04
N ASP A 120 14.49 4.13 -18.21
CA ASP A 120 14.25 3.34 -19.42
C ASP A 120 15.54 3.05 -20.21
N GLN A 121 16.73 3.15 -19.61
CA GLN A 121 17.99 2.97 -20.35
C GLN A 121 18.16 1.52 -20.82
N ILE A 122 17.78 1.30 -22.07
CA ILE A 122 18.18 0.14 -22.86
C ILE A 122 19.69 0.28 -23.11
N MET A 123 20.52 -0.58 -22.50
CA MET A 123 21.89 -0.79 -23.00
C MET A 123 21.79 -1.46 -24.37
N LEU A 124 21.64 -0.67 -25.43
CA LEU A 124 21.56 -1.14 -26.83
C LEU A 124 22.91 -1.10 -27.56
N PHE A 125 24.02 -1.02 -26.83
CA PHE A 125 25.35 -1.17 -27.43
C PHE A 125 26.28 -1.89 -26.45
N ALA A 126 26.43 -3.20 -26.65
CA ALA A 126 27.60 -3.99 -26.25
C ALA A 126 28.09 -4.74 -27.49
#